data_AF-A0A0K0GAJ4-F1
#
_entry.id   AF-A0A0K0GAJ4-F1
#
_cell.length_a   1.000
_cell.length_b   1.000
_cell.length_c   1.000
_cell.angle_alpha   90.00
_cell.angle_beta   90.00
_cell.angle_gamma   90.00
#
_symmetry.space_group_name_H-M   'P 1'
#
loop_
_entity.id
_entity.type
_entity.pdbx_description
1 polymer ?
#
loop_
_entity_poly.entity_id
_entity_poly.type
_entity_poly.pdbx_seq_one_letter_code
_entity_poly.pdbx_strand_id
1 'polypeptide(L)'
;ILVTNSDGGPGYTAERFQEAFSQSSYPVLNQLDSFHISKALNRTFGVKKSEFKEGVQKAIKEHELDDFIRWMDTLESTLETDKQLEKAEDFRRYIGGNWDRIFDWREKVENPPKEARGMGAMESNQRHISFRMKKRGMHWSLEGSEAMVKIKQGILNKTLRSVYLRDQRRSVRKQRDVKKVVRMTEFLRQETQPSIGAKQGKISLNTAHSSAIGQLIKSFR
;
A
#
# COMPACT_ATOMS: atom_id res chain seq x y z
N ILE A 1 -19.79 -11.48 11.78
CA ILE A 1 -18.83 -10.78 12.67
C ILE A 1 -17.90 -9.93 11.80
N LEU A 2 -17.62 -8.71 12.22
CA LEU A 2 -16.54 -7.88 11.70
C LEU A 2 -15.36 -7.99 12.67
N VAL A 3 -14.17 -8.34 12.18
CA VAL A 3 -12.97 -8.44 13.02
C VAL A 3 -12.06 -7.25 12.76
N THR A 4 -11.56 -6.64 13.82
CA THR A 4 -10.62 -5.51 13.77
C THR A 4 -9.39 -5.81 14.62
N ASN A 5 -8.22 -5.33 14.19
CA ASN A 5 -6.94 -5.46 14.91
C ASN A 5 -6.35 -4.07 15.16
N SER A 6 -5.89 -3.79 16.38
CA SER A 6 -5.21 -2.52 16.65
C SER A 6 -4.22 -2.58 17.81
N ASP A 7 -3.45 -1.50 17.97
CA ASP A 7 -2.50 -1.30 19.07
C ASP A 7 -3.15 -0.81 20.36
N GLY A 8 -4.47 -0.61 20.38
CA GLY A 8 -5.18 -0.06 21.54
C GLY A 8 -4.83 1.40 21.86
N GLY A 9 -4.21 2.15 20.94
CA GLY A 9 -3.93 3.56 21.15
C GLY A 9 -5.19 4.43 21.28
N PRO A 10 -5.09 5.71 21.71
CA PRO A 10 -6.24 6.56 22.02
C PRO A 10 -7.29 6.73 20.91
N GLY A 11 -6.90 6.54 19.64
CA GLY A 11 -7.80 6.59 18.48
C GLY A 11 -8.24 5.21 17.97
N TYR A 12 -7.74 4.12 18.55
CA TYR A 12 -7.92 2.75 18.09
C TYR A 12 -8.32 1.81 19.23
N THR A 13 -9.15 2.30 20.15
CA THR A 13 -9.75 1.49 21.22
C THR A 13 -10.94 0.66 20.69
N ALA A 14 -11.38 -0.34 21.46
CA ALA A 14 -12.50 -1.18 21.04
C ALA A 14 -13.79 -0.37 20.81
N GLU A 15 -14.05 0.63 21.66
CA GLU A 15 -15.21 1.51 21.58
C GLU A 15 -15.20 2.32 20.28
N ARG A 16 -14.01 2.79 19.85
CA ARG A 16 -13.86 3.51 18.58
C ARG A 16 -14.20 2.64 17.38
N PHE A 17 -13.83 1.36 17.40
CA PHE A 17 -14.23 0.43 16.34
C PHE A 17 -15.72 0.12 16.37
N GLN A 18 -16.31 -0.04 17.56
CA GLN A 18 -17.75 -0.20 17.70
C GLN A 18 -18.51 1.03 17.17
N GLU A 19 -18.04 2.24 17.48
CA GLU A 19 -18.59 3.50 16.97
C GLU A 19 -18.46 3.59 15.45
N ALA A 20 -17.26 3.35 14.91
CA ALA A 20 -16.97 3.44 13.47
C ALA A 20 -17.79 2.45 12.63
N PHE A 21 -18.13 1.29 13.19
CA PHE A 21 -18.91 0.25 12.52
C PHE A 21 -20.30 0.07 13.12
N SER A 22 -20.82 1.08 13.82
CA SER A 22 -22.14 1.04 14.48
C SER A 22 -23.32 0.77 13.53
N GLN A 23 -23.17 1.13 12.24
CA GLN A 23 -24.17 0.87 11.20
C GLN A 23 -24.05 -0.53 10.57
N SER A 24 -23.05 -1.32 10.95
CA SER A 24 -22.88 -2.68 10.48
C SER A 24 -23.95 -3.59 11.08
N SER A 25 -24.56 -4.43 10.26
CA SER A 25 -25.43 -5.52 10.74
C SER A 25 -24.66 -6.64 11.44
N TYR A 26 -23.33 -6.63 11.37
CA TYR A 26 -22.47 -7.61 12.02
C TYR A 26 -21.85 -7.04 13.31
N PRO A 27 -21.81 -7.83 14.40
CA PRO A 27 -21.11 -7.42 15.62
C PRO A 27 -19.61 -7.27 15.37
N VAL A 28 -19.01 -6.30 16.07
CA VAL A 28 -17.60 -5.93 15.95
C VAL A 28 -16.80 -6.64 17.03
N LEU A 29 -15.88 -7.49 16.61
CA LEU A 29 -14.87 -8.12 17.45
C LEU A 29 -13.56 -7.36 17.27
N ASN A 30 -12.98 -6.87 18.36
CA ASN A 30 -11.69 -6.19 18.32
C ASN A 30 -10.63 -6.97 19.09
N GLN A 31 -9.54 -7.29 18.41
CA GLN A 31 -8.37 -7.96 18.93
C GLN A 31 -7.20 -6.97 19.09
N LEU A 32 -6.39 -7.17 20.13
CA LEU A 32 -5.12 -6.48 20.31
C LEU A 32 -4.03 -7.09 19.42
N ASP A 33 -3.25 -6.24 18.76
CA ASP A 33 -2.24 -6.66 17.81
C ASP A 33 -1.08 -7.39 18.50
N SER A 34 -0.85 -8.64 18.08
CA SER A 34 0.21 -9.51 18.59
C SER A 34 1.62 -8.94 18.38
N PHE A 35 1.82 -8.14 17.33
CA PHE A 35 3.09 -7.42 17.13
C PHE A 35 3.30 -6.38 18.23
N HIS A 36 2.25 -5.64 18.61
CA HIS A 36 2.31 -4.63 19.65
C HIS A 36 2.51 -5.24 21.04
N ILE A 37 1.85 -6.37 21.32
CA ILE A 37 2.11 -7.16 22.53
C ILE A 37 3.59 -7.57 22.59
N SER A 38 4.11 -8.17 21.53
CA SER A 38 5.50 -8.62 21.46
C SER A 38 6.50 -7.46 21.58
N LYS A 39 6.18 -6.31 20.99
CA LYS A 39 6.98 -5.09 21.04
C LYS A 39 6.99 -4.48 22.44
N ALA A 40 5.84 -4.43 23.12
CA ALA A 40 5.73 -3.96 24.50
C ALA A 40 6.53 -4.88 25.44
N LEU A 41 6.36 -6.20 25.29
CA LEU A 41 7.08 -7.21 26.05
C LEU A 41 8.61 -7.10 25.86
N ASN A 42 9.10 -6.94 24.62
CA ASN A 42 10.52 -6.74 24.37
C ASN A 42 11.06 -5.38 24.87
N ARG A 43 10.22 -4.35 25.00
CA ARG A 43 10.62 -3.05 25.56
C ARG A 43 10.82 -3.12 27.08
N THR A 44 10.00 -3.90 27.76
CA THR A 44 10.03 -4.06 29.23
C THR A 44 11.11 -5.05 29.65
N PHE A 45 11.13 -6.25 29.06
CA PHE A 45 12.04 -7.34 29.47
C PHE A 45 13.33 -7.42 28.65
N GLY A 46 13.46 -6.61 27.60
CA GLY A 46 14.54 -6.73 26.62
C GLY A 46 14.32 -7.88 25.62
N VAL A 47 15.25 -8.00 24.66
CA VAL A 47 15.16 -9.02 23.59
C VAL A 47 15.56 -10.41 24.08
N LYS A 48 16.52 -10.47 25.03
CA LYS A 48 17.00 -11.74 25.60
C LYS A 48 15.88 -12.45 26.35
N LYS A 49 16.02 -13.77 26.46
CA LYS A 49 15.15 -14.58 27.31
C LYS A 49 15.46 -14.31 28.77
N SER A 50 14.42 -14.26 29.59
CA SER A 50 14.49 -14.25 31.04
C SER A 50 13.31 -15.02 31.59
N GLU A 51 13.44 -15.55 32.80
CA GLU A 51 12.38 -16.29 33.48
C GLU A 51 11.09 -15.47 33.56
N PHE A 52 11.19 -14.21 34.01
CA PHE A 52 10.06 -13.28 34.07
C PHE A 52 9.38 -13.10 32.71
N LYS A 53 10.17 -12.94 31.64
CA LYS A 53 9.65 -12.73 30.28
C LYS A 53 8.87 -13.95 29.79
N GLU A 54 9.43 -15.14 29.99
CA GLU A 54 8.80 -16.39 29.57
C GLU A 54 7.53 -16.67 30.39
N GLY A 55 7.56 -16.40 31.71
CA GLY A 55 6.41 -16.50 32.60
C GLY A 55 5.26 -15.58 32.19
N VAL A 56 5.54 -14.28 31.99
CA VAL A 56 4.56 -13.31 31.50
C VAL A 56 4.02 -13.68 30.12
N GLN A 57 4.91 -14.09 29.20
CA GLN A 57 4.49 -14.50 27.85
C GLN A 57 3.56 -15.71 27.89
N LYS A 58 3.83 -16.68 28.78
CA LYS A 58 2.97 -17.85 28.98
C LYS A 58 1.60 -17.44 29.52
N ALA A 59 1.55 -16.62 30.58
CA ALA A 59 0.29 -16.15 31.16
C ALA A 59 -0.59 -15.41 30.13
N ILE A 60 0.01 -14.54 29.30
CA ILE A 60 -0.70 -13.85 28.22
C ILE A 60 -1.24 -14.84 27.17
N LYS A 61 -0.44 -15.86 26.81
CA LYS A 61 -0.83 -16.87 25.81
C LYS A 61 -1.96 -17.77 26.30
N GLU A 62 -1.92 -18.15 27.57
CA GLU A 62 -2.92 -19.01 28.22
C GLU A 62 -4.14 -18.22 28.71
N HIS A 63 -4.10 -16.89 28.62
CA HIS A 63 -5.14 -15.95 29.08
C HIS A 63 -5.41 -16.03 30.60
N GLU A 64 -4.36 -16.31 31.38
CA GLU A 64 -4.43 -16.42 32.85
C GLU A 64 -4.05 -15.10 33.53
N LEU A 65 -5.06 -14.31 33.93
CA LEU A 65 -4.86 -12.96 34.47
C LEU A 65 -4.14 -12.97 35.83
N ASP A 66 -4.49 -13.90 36.70
CA ASP A 66 -3.90 -13.99 38.04
C ASP A 66 -2.41 -14.34 37.99
N ASP A 67 -2.03 -15.24 37.07
CA ASP A 67 -0.63 -15.58 36.82
C ASP A 67 0.14 -14.40 36.21
N PHE A 68 -0.48 -13.64 35.30
CA PHE A 68 0.10 -12.41 34.77
C PHE A 68 0.38 -11.39 35.89
N ILE A 69 -0.60 -11.16 36.77
CA ILE A 69 -0.47 -10.24 37.90
C ILE A 69 0.67 -10.70 38.83
N ARG A 70 0.72 -11.98 39.19
CA ARG A 70 1.77 -12.55 40.04
C ARG A 70 3.17 -12.31 39.46
N TRP A 71 3.35 -12.59 38.17
CA TRP A 71 4.64 -12.36 37.51
C TRP A 71 5.03 -10.88 37.49
N MET A 72 4.08 -9.98 37.27
CA MET A 72 4.34 -8.53 37.29
C MET A 72 4.68 -8.02 38.70
N ASP A 73 3.95 -8.44 39.74
CA ASP A 73 4.23 -8.05 41.13
C ASP A 73 5.62 -8.53 41.58
N THR A 74 5.99 -9.74 41.18
CA THR A 74 7.32 -10.31 41.49
C THR A 74 8.42 -9.55 40.76
N LEU A 75 8.21 -9.23 39.47
CA LEU A 75 9.14 -8.42 38.68
C LEU A 75 9.34 -7.05 39.34
N GLU A 76 8.26 -6.32 39.63
CA GLU A 76 8.29 -4.97 40.23
C GLU A 76 9.08 -4.96 41.55
N SER A 77 8.96 -6.01 42.35
CA SER A 77 9.71 -6.18 43.61
C SER A 77 11.22 -6.41 43.42
N THR A 78 11.65 -6.84 42.23
CA THR A 78 13.06 -7.10 41.91
C THR A 78 13.77 -5.96 41.20
N LEU A 79 13.03 -4.94 40.75
CA LEU A 79 13.58 -3.83 39.98
C LEU A 79 14.15 -2.76 40.92
N GLU A 80 15.38 -2.33 40.65
CA GLU A 80 16.11 -1.37 41.49
C GLU A 80 16.03 0.07 41.00
N THR A 81 15.66 0.29 39.73
CA THR A 81 15.68 1.62 39.11
C THR A 81 14.29 2.11 38.75
N ASP A 82 14.01 3.38 39.02
CA ASP A 82 12.73 4.04 38.69
C ASP A 82 12.37 3.88 37.20
N LYS A 83 13.36 3.95 36.30
CA LYS A 83 13.16 3.77 34.87
C LYS A 83 12.74 2.36 34.47
N GLN A 84 13.16 1.34 35.21
CA GLN A 84 12.72 -0.02 34.97
C GLN A 84 11.30 -0.21 35.53
N LEU A 85 11.04 0.34 36.70
CA LEU A 85 9.72 0.29 37.34
C LEU A 85 8.66 0.96 36.46
N GLU A 86 8.92 2.18 35.97
CA GLU A 86 8.02 2.91 35.06
C GLU A 86 7.69 2.08 33.80
N LYS A 87 8.69 1.40 33.22
CA LYS A 87 8.47 0.52 32.06
C LYS A 87 7.63 -0.73 32.38
N ALA A 88 7.78 -1.28 33.58
CA ALA A 88 6.99 -2.41 34.04
C ALA A 88 5.54 -1.99 34.30
N GLU A 89 5.33 -0.85 34.97
CA GLU A 89 4.01 -0.26 35.23
C GLU A 89 3.28 0.11 33.93
N ASP A 90 3.98 0.74 32.97
CA ASP A 90 3.44 1.04 31.65
C ASP A 90 2.97 -0.21 30.92
N PHE A 91 3.77 -1.27 30.97
CA PHE A 91 3.44 -2.55 30.36
C PHE A 91 2.26 -3.23 31.07
N ARG A 92 2.25 -3.24 32.41
CA ARG A 92 1.15 -3.75 33.23
C ARG A 92 -0.17 -3.06 32.86
N ARG A 93 -0.16 -1.74 32.84
CA ARG A 93 -1.31 -0.91 32.48
C ARG A 93 -1.77 -1.16 31.04
N TYR A 94 -0.83 -1.27 30.10
CA TYR A 94 -1.15 -1.53 28.70
C TYR A 94 -1.80 -2.90 28.50
N ILE A 95 -1.20 -3.97 29.05
CA ILE A 95 -1.72 -5.34 28.91
C ILE A 95 -3.01 -5.51 29.70
N GLY A 96 -3.05 -5.08 30.96
CA GLY A 96 -4.24 -5.17 31.82
C GLY A 96 -5.43 -4.39 31.26
N GLY A 97 -5.20 -3.17 30.76
CA GLY A 97 -6.26 -2.35 30.15
C GLY A 97 -6.79 -2.89 28.82
N ASN A 98 -6.11 -3.86 28.21
CA ASN A 98 -6.55 -4.51 26.97
C ASN A 98 -6.77 -6.01 27.12
N TRP A 99 -6.82 -6.55 28.35
CA TRP A 99 -6.80 -7.99 28.62
C TRP A 99 -7.90 -8.76 27.88
N ASP A 100 -9.11 -8.23 27.89
CA ASP A 100 -10.28 -8.83 27.23
C ASP A 100 -10.15 -8.90 25.70
N ARG A 101 -9.24 -8.11 25.12
CA ARG A 101 -8.97 -8.04 23.67
C ARG A 101 -7.79 -8.91 23.24
N ILE A 102 -7.11 -9.57 24.19
CA ILE A 102 -6.00 -10.47 23.91
C ILE A 102 -6.55 -11.86 23.62
N PHE A 103 -6.83 -12.14 22.36
CA PHE A 103 -7.23 -13.45 21.87
C PHE A 103 -6.91 -13.57 20.39
N ASP A 104 -6.95 -14.77 19.84
CA ASP A 104 -6.96 -14.95 18.39
C ASP A 104 -8.41 -14.91 17.87
N TRP A 105 -8.70 -14.03 16.92
CA TRP A 105 -10.04 -13.94 16.33
C TRP A 105 -10.53 -15.27 15.75
N ARG A 106 -9.62 -16.14 15.32
CA ARG A 106 -9.94 -17.46 14.74
C ARG A 106 -10.58 -18.39 15.76
N GLU A 107 -10.33 -18.17 17.05
CA GLU A 107 -10.90 -18.96 18.15
C GLU A 107 -12.27 -18.42 18.59
N LYS A 108 -12.57 -17.16 18.29
CA LYS A 108 -13.82 -16.48 18.70
C LYS A 108 -14.90 -16.50 17.61
N VAL A 109 -14.56 -16.88 16.39
CA VAL A 109 -15.50 -17.00 15.27
C VAL A 109 -15.87 -18.46 15.10
N GLU A 110 -17.16 -18.78 14.99
CA GLU A 110 -17.65 -20.18 14.93
C GLU A 110 -17.14 -20.96 13.71
N ASN A 111 -16.96 -20.29 12.56
CA ASN A 111 -16.55 -20.91 11.30
C ASN A 111 -15.49 -20.05 10.60
N PRO A 112 -14.25 -19.98 11.13
CA PRO A 112 -13.18 -19.25 10.45
C PRO A 112 -12.85 -19.97 9.14
N PRO A 113 -12.48 -19.23 8.07
CA PRO A 113 -12.01 -19.85 6.83
C PRO A 113 -10.86 -20.84 7.10
N LYS A 114 -10.85 -22.02 6.45
CA LYS A 114 -9.84 -23.07 6.70
C LYS A 114 -8.40 -22.60 6.53
N GLU A 115 -8.15 -21.64 5.63
CA GLU A 115 -6.84 -21.05 5.37
C GLU A 115 -6.66 -19.67 6.05
N ALA A 116 -7.48 -19.36 7.05
CA ALA A 116 -7.42 -18.10 7.77
C ALA A 116 -6.06 -17.92 8.46
N ARG A 117 -5.35 -16.88 8.02
CA ARG A 117 -4.12 -16.41 8.66
C ARG A 117 -4.47 -15.41 9.76
N GLY A 118 -3.53 -15.18 10.68
CA GLY A 118 -3.62 -14.04 11.59
C GLY A 118 -3.70 -12.72 10.81
N MET A 119 -4.22 -11.67 11.45
CA MET A 119 -4.45 -10.38 10.79
C MET A 119 -3.16 -9.63 10.37
N GLY A 120 -2.00 -10.09 10.86
CA GLY A 120 -0.71 -9.47 10.59
C GLY A 120 -0.55 -8.11 11.28
N ALA A 121 0.56 -7.44 10.97
CA ALA A 121 0.93 -6.16 11.57
C ALA A 121 0.87 -5.03 10.53
N MET A 122 0.20 -3.93 10.89
CA MET A 122 0.06 -2.75 10.03
C MET A 122 1.40 -2.04 9.76
N GLU A 123 2.39 -2.24 10.63
CA GLU A 123 3.75 -1.69 10.52
C GLU A 123 4.43 -2.05 9.21
N SER A 124 4.20 -3.26 8.71
CA SER A 124 4.80 -3.72 7.45
C SER A 124 4.35 -2.83 6.29
N ASN A 125 3.06 -2.52 6.22
CA ASN A 125 2.47 -1.63 5.22
C ASN A 125 2.93 -0.18 5.42
N GLN A 126 2.90 0.31 6.66
CA GLN A 126 3.34 1.67 6.98
C GLN A 126 4.83 1.89 6.64
N ARG A 127 5.68 0.85 6.75
CA ARG A 127 7.11 0.92 6.44
C ARG A 127 7.40 1.32 4.99
N HIS A 128 6.56 0.92 4.04
CA HIS A 128 6.72 1.33 2.63
C HIS A 128 6.59 2.85 2.45
N ILE A 129 5.75 3.49 3.27
CA ILE A 129 5.56 4.94 3.29
C ILE A 129 6.74 5.60 4.03
N SER A 130 7.06 5.11 5.23
CA SER A 130 8.09 5.73 6.06
C SER A 130 9.48 5.66 5.41
N PHE A 131 9.84 4.55 4.74
CA PHE A 131 11.10 4.44 4.00
C PHE A 131 11.20 5.37 2.79
N ARG A 132 10.06 5.75 2.21
CA ARG A 132 10.02 6.73 1.13
C ARG A 132 10.17 8.14 1.65
N MET A 133 9.58 8.45 2.80
CA MET A 133 9.34 9.83 3.22
C MET A 133 10.28 10.31 4.34
N LYS A 134 10.67 9.45 5.28
CA LYS A 134 11.54 9.82 6.40
C LYS A 134 13.02 9.78 6.01
N LYS A 135 13.82 10.67 6.62
CA LYS A 135 15.29 10.70 6.54
C LYS A 135 15.86 10.78 5.11
N ARG A 136 15.21 11.54 4.22
CA ARG A 136 15.67 11.74 2.83
C ARG A 136 15.90 13.20 2.42
N GLY A 137 15.92 14.13 3.38
CA GLY A 137 16.12 15.56 3.10
C GLY A 137 15.00 16.22 2.28
N MET A 138 13.82 15.58 2.18
CA MET A 138 12.65 16.12 1.50
C MET A 138 11.69 16.71 2.54
N HIS A 139 11.17 17.91 2.25
CA HIS A 139 10.05 18.49 2.98
C HIS A 139 8.76 18.18 2.21
N TRP A 140 7.71 17.80 2.94
CA TRP A 140 6.42 17.46 2.37
C TRP A 140 5.39 18.48 2.85
N SER A 141 4.67 19.12 1.93
CA SER A 141 3.42 19.78 2.29
C SER A 141 2.38 18.73 2.67
N LEU A 142 1.26 19.15 3.28
CA LEU A 142 0.18 18.23 3.62
C LEU A 142 -0.34 17.51 2.37
N GLU A 143 -0.62 18.24 1.31
CA GLU A 143 -1.11 17.71 0.03
C GLU A 143 -0.07 16.82 -0.65
N GLY A 144 1.19 17.24 -0.66
CA GLY A 144 2.29 16.46 -1.23
C GLY A 144 2.51 15.15 -0.47
N SER A 145 2.34 15.16 0.85
CA SER A 145 2.45 13.98 1.71
C SER A 145 1.33 12.98 1.41
N GLU A 146 0.10 13.47 1.29
CA GLU A 146 -1.08 12.67 0.99
C GLU A 146 -1.00 12.06 -0.42
N ALA A 147 -0.61 12.87 -1.42
CA ALA A 147 -0.40 12.40 -2.79
C ALA A 147 0.66 11.29 -2.85
N MET A 148 1.77 11.44 -2.12
CA MET A 148 2.82 10.42 -2.07
C MET A 148 2.33 9.11 -1.42
N VAL A 149 1.55 9.20 -0.35
CA VAL A 149 0.92 8.04 0.29
C VAL A 149 -0.02 7.33 -0.68
N LYS A 150 -0.90 8.07 -1.37
CA LYS A 150 -1.82 7.53 -2.39
C LYS A 150 -1.08 6.83 -3.52
N ILE A 151 0.01 7.42 -4.01
CA ILE A 151 0.88 6.79 -5.03
C ILE A 151 1.46 5.48 -4.51
N LYS A 152 2.02 5.46 -3.29
CA LYS A 152 2.59 4.25 -2.70
C LYS A 152 1.55 3.16 -2.49
N GLN A 153 0.37 3.50 -1.97
CA GLN A 153 -0.75 2.58 -1.84
C GLN A 153 -1.19 2.03 -3.21
N GLY A 154 -1.31 2.89 -4.22
CA GLY A 154 -1.66 2.48 -5.58
C GLY A 154 -0.64 1.53 -6.21
N ILE A 155 0.66 1.72 -5.94
CA ILE A 155 1.72 0.80 -6.40
C ILE A 155 1.57 -0.56 -5.71
N LEU A 156 1.44 -0.58 -4.39
CA LEU A 156 1.33 -1.82 -3.60
C LEU A 156 0.07 -2.61 -3.96
N ASN A 157 -1.04 -1.93 -4.15
CA ASN A 157 -2.32 -2.53 -4.52
C ASN A 157 -2.44 -2.81 -6.02
N LYS A 158 -1.41 -2.49 -6.83
CA LYS A 158 -1.40 -2.61 -8.29
C LYS A 158 -2.55 -1.85 -8.99
N THR A 159 -3.08 -0.81 -8.35
CA THR A 159 -4.18 0.02 -8.87
C THR A 159 -3.72 1.34 -9.48
N LEU A 160 -2.46 1.75 -9.26
CA LEU A 160 -1.98 3.06 -9.72
C LEU A 160 -2.16 3.24 -11.24
N ARG A 161 -1.82 2.21 -12.03
CA ARG A 161 -1.92 2.28 -13.49
C ARG A 161 -3.36 2.48 -13.96
N SER A 162 -4.31 1.74 -13.40
CA SER A 162 -5.71 1.84 -13.82
C SER A 162 -6.29 3.21 -13.47
N VAL A 163 -6.00 3.72 -12.27
CA VAL A 163 -6.42 5.06 -11.84
C VAL A 163 -5.78 6.14 -12.73
N TYR A 164 -4.47 6.06 -12.96
CA TYR A 164 -3.76 7.01 -13.82
C TYR A 164 -4.31 7.05 -15.24
N LEU A 165 -4.58 5.89 -15.84
CA LEU A 165 -5.14 5.81 -17.20
C LEU A 165 -6.60 6.27 -17.27
N ARG A 166 -7.40 6.01 -16.23
CA ARG A 166 -8.80 6.48 -16.14
C ARG A 166 -8.85 8.01 -16.15
N ASP A 167 -7.92 8.65 -15.46
CA ASP A 167 -7.86 10.10 -15.32
C ASP A 167 -7.13 10.77 -16.50
N GLN A 168 -6.32 10.01 -17.26
CA GLN A 168 -5.75 10.41 -18.55
C GLN A 168 -6.79 10.42 -19.68
N ARG A 169 -7.86 11.21 -19.55
CA ARG A 169 -8.74 11.50 -20.69
C ARG A 169 -8.03 12.48 -21.62
N ARG A 170 -7.34 11.94 -22.63
CA ARG A 170 -6.89 12.74 -23.78
C ARG A 170 -8.12 13.33 -24.45
N SER A 171 -8.09 14.61 -24.81
CA SER A 171 -9.15 15.19 -25.63
C SER A 171 -9.29 14.41 -26.94
N VAL A 172 -10.49 14.43 -27.54
CA VAL A 172 -10.77 13.73 -28.81
C VAL A 172 -9.74 14.07 -29.89
N ARG A 173 -9.26 15.32 -29.91
CA ARG A 173 -8.19 15.78 -30.80
C ARG A 173 -6.86 15.06 -30.56
N LYS A 174 -6.37 15.05 -29.30
CA LYS A 174 -5.14 14.34 -28.95
C LYS A 174 -5.23 12.83 -29.21
N GLN A 175 -6.41 12.23 -29.07
CA GLN A 175 -6.62 10.82 -29.41
C GLN A 175 -6.48 10.56 -30.92
N ARG A 176 -7.03 11.44 -31.77
CA ARG A 176 -6.90 11.36 -33.24
C ARG A 176 -5.44 11.49 -33.67
N ASP A 177 -4.69 12.41 -33.09
CA ASP A 177 -3.28 12.62 -33.44
C ASP A 177 -2.43 11.39 -33.09
N VAL A 178 -2.64 10.79 -31.92
CA VAL A 178 -1.98 9.53 -31.53
C VAL A 178 -2.34 8.40 -32.48
N LYS A 179 -3.61 8.27 -32.87
CA LYS A 179 -4.05 7.24 -33.82
C LYS A 179 -3.41 7.41 -35.21
N LYS A 180 -3.21 8.65 -35.66
CA LYS A 180 -2.47 8.94 -36.90
C LYS A 180 -1.01 8.51 -36.80
N VAL A 181 -0.34 8.83 -35.69
CA VAL A 181 1.06 8.44 -35.46
C VAL A 181 1.22 6.92 -35.42
N VAL A 182 0.36 6.21 -34.69
CA VAL A 182 0.40 4.73 -34.64
C VAL A 182 0.19 4.12 -36.03
N ARG A 183 -0.79 4.62 -36.80
CA ARG A 183 -0.97 4.19 -38.20
C ARG A 183 0.27 4.44 -39.04
N MET A 184 0.86 5.64 -38.96
CA MET A 184 2.08 5.95 -39.70
C MET A 184 3.24 5.02 -39.33
N THR A 185 3.39 4.67 -38.05
CA THR A 185 4.42 3.71 -37.64
C THR A 185 4.17 2.30 -38.16
N GLU A 186 2.90 1.87 -38.29
CA GLU A 186 2.56 0.59 -38.93
C GLU A 186 2.90 0.63 -40.42
N PHE A 187 2.56 1.71 -41.13
CA PHE A 187 2.93 1.90 -42.54
C PHE A 187 4.44 1.91 -42.74
N LEU A 188 5.20 2.58 -41.87
CA LEU A 188 6.67 2.64 -41.95
C LEU A 188 7.36 1.32 -41.59
N ARG A 189 6.66 0.39 -40.91
CA ARG A 189 7.16 -0.96 -40.59
C ARG A 189 6.87 -1.99 -41.66
N GLN A 190 6.06 -1.66 -42.67
CA GLN A 190 5.85 -2.54 -43.80
C GLN A 190 7.15 -2.67 -44.58
N GLU A 191 7.49 -3.89 -45.01
CA GLU A 191 8.66 -4.12 -45.85
C GLU A 191 8.56 -3.26 -47.11
N THR A 192 9.59 -2.46 -47.35
CA THR A 192 9.65 -1.55 -48.50
C THR A 192 9.68 -2.38 -49.77
N GLN A 193 8.55 -2.47 -50.46
CA GLN A 193 8.53 -3.12 -51.76
C GLN A 193 9.30 -2.26 -52.77
N PRO A 194 10.15 -2.87 -53.63
CA PRO A 194 10.85 -2.12 -54.66
C PRO A 194 9.81 -1.45 -55.56
N SER A 195 9.88 -0.12 -55.66
CA SER A 195 8.98 0.62 -56.54
C SER A 195 9.22 0.13 -57.97
N ILE A 196 8.18 -0.41 -58.61
CA ILE A 196 8.20 -0.55 -60.07
C ILE A 196 8.15 0.89 -60.59
N GLY A 197 9.32 1.46 -60.90
CA GLY A 197 9.45 2.83 -61.37
C GLY A 197 8.44 3.12 -62.49
N ALA A 198 8.03 4.38 -62.63
CA ALA A 198 7.03 4.77 -63.62
C ALA A 198 7.48 4.32 -65.03
N LYS A 199 6.90 3.22 -65.54
CA LYS A 199 7.27 2.64 -66.83
C LYS A 199 6.75 3.46 -68.00
N GLN A 200 5.66 4.19 -67.79
CA GLN A 200 5.06 5.12 -68.75
C GLN A 200 4.40 6.29 -68.00
N GLY A 201 4.65 7.51 -68.49
CA GLY A 201 4.02 8.73 -67.99
C GLY A 201 3.86 9.73 -69.12
N LYS A 202 2.82 10.57 -69.06
CA LYS A 202 2.57 11.65 -70.02
C LYS A 202 2.50 12.96 -69.23
N ILE A 203 3.37 13.90 -69.54
CA ILE A 203 3.27 15.25 -68.99
C ILE A 203 2.21 15.99 -69.80
N SER A 204 1.07 16.30 -69.19
CA SER A 204 0.02 17.10 -69.81
C SER A 204 0.46 18.57 -69.90
N LEU A 205 0.53 19.11 -71.12
CA LEU A 205 0.75 20.53 -71.35
C LEU A 205 -0.55 21.30 -71.11
N ASN A 206 -0.65 21.91 -69.93
CA ASN A 206 -1.72 22.86 -69.62
C ASN A 206 -1.25 24.31 -69.80
N THR A 207 -0.17 24.52 -70.54
CA THR A 207 0.47 25.83 -70.78
C THR A 207 0.85 25.98 -72.26
N ALA A 208 1.13 27.19 -72.72
CA ALA A 208 1.54 27.45 -74.09
C ALA A 208 2.79 26.64 -74.51
N HIS A 209 2.85 26.23 -75.79
CA HIS A 209 3.98 25.48 -76.36
C HIS A 209 5.30 26.24 -76.41
N SER A 210 5.28 27.55 -76.19
CA SER A 210 6.46 28.42 -76.06
C SER A 210 7.05 28.43 -74.65
N SER A 211 6.35 27.88 -73.64
CA SER A 211 6.85 27.80 -72.26
C SER A 211 8.04 26.84 -72.16
N ALA A 212 8.82 26.96 -71.09
CA ALA A 212 9.94 26.06 -70.83
C ALA A 212 9.51 24.57 -70.82
N ILE A 213 8.35 24.26 -70.24
CA ILE A 213 7.75 22.91 -70.26
C ILE A 213 7.32 22.51 -71.69
N GLY A 214 6.80 23.47 -72.45
CA GLY A 214 6.44 23.27 -73.86
C GLY A 214 7.63 22.92 -74.75
N GLN A 215 8.75 23.61 -74.57
CA GLN A 215 10.00 23.32 -75.30
C GLN A 215 10.64 22.01 -74.86
N LEU A 216 10.63 21.73 -73.55
CA LEU A 216 11.12 20.46 -73.00
C LEU A 216 10.36 19.26 -73.58
N ILE A 217 9.03 19.37 -73.74
CA ILE A 217 8.24 18.30 -74.35
C ILE A 217 8.56 18.14 -75.85
N LYS A 218 8.91 19.21 -76.56
CA LYS A 218 9.39 19.11 -77.95
C LYS A 218 10.73 18.38 -78.04
N SER A 219 11.62 18.50 -77.06
CA SER A 219 12.91 17.79 -77.07
C SER A 219 12.80 16.29 -76.77
N PHE A 220 11.65 15.82 -76.27
CA PHE A 220 11.38 14.39 -76.06
C PHE A 220 10.68 13.71 -77.26
N ARG A 221 10.44 14.42 -78.36
CA ARG A 221 9.87 13.88 -79.61
C ARG A 221 10.94 13.54 -80.63
#